data_AF-A0A2I1D5A0-F1
#
_entry.id   AF-A0A2I1D5A0-F1
#
_cell.length_a   1.000
_cell.length_b   1.000
_cell.length_c   1.000
_cell.angle_alpha   90.00
_cell.angle_beta   90.00
_cell.angle_gamma   90.00
#
_symmetry.space_group_name_H-M   'P 1'
#
loop_
_entity.id
_entity.type
_entity.pdbx_description
1 polymer ?
#
loop_
_entity_poly.entity_id
_entity_poly.type
_entity_poly.pdbx_seq_one_letter_code
_entity_poly.pdbx_strand_id
1 'polypeptide(L)'
;MGTASTPNSAAANTPTAEPSGSAPTNTNQVRPGGAPARVYMNEKIVPYLLEGMKGIAKEQPANPLRALGEFLIQKSNDVEGRPPSSADQ
;
A
#
# COMPACT_ATOMS: atom_id res chain seq x y z
N MET A 1 3.66 -37.88 -54.10
CA MET A 1 2.96 -38.23 -52.83
C MET A 1 4.03 -38.66 -51.85
N GLY A 2 4.22 -38.13 -50.65
CA GLY A 2 3.52 -37.12 -49.85
C GLY A 2 4.21 -37.14 -48.47
N THR A 3 4.76 -35.99 -48.08
CA THR A 3 5.20 -35.51 -46.75
C THR A 3 5.27 -36.47 -45.55
N ALA A 4 6.46 -36.60 -44.95
CA ALA A 4 6.60 -36.90 -43.52
C ALA A 4 7.52 -35.86 -42.86
N SER A 5 6.96 -35.25 -41.81
CA SER A 5 7.32 -33.98 -41.20
C SER A 5 8.63 -33.99 -40.42
N THR A 6 9.42 -32.93 -40.58
CA THR A 6 10.48 -32.52 -39.66
C THR A 6 9.85 -32.00 -38.36
N PRO A 7 10.31 -32.38 -37.16
CA PRO A 7 9.96 -31.66 -35.95
C PRO A 7 10.73 -30.34 -35.94
N ASN A 8 10.06 -29.27 -36.35
CA ASN A 8 10.47 -27.90 -36.14
C ASN A 8 10.41 -27.60 -34.62
N SER A 9 11.53 -27.79 -33.92
CA SER A 9 11.70 -27.32 -32.54
C SER A 9 11.82 -25.79 -32.55
N ALA A 10 10.66 -25.13 -32.61
CA ALA A 10 10.51 -23.74 -32.27
C ALA A 10 10.09 -23.65 -30.80
N ALA A 11 11.04 -23.40 -29.90
CA ALA A 11 10.76 -22.84 -28.58
C ALA A 11 12.02 -22.15 -28.03
N ALA A 12 12.12 -20.86 -28.39
CA ALA A 12 12.63 -19.75 -27.59
C ALA A 12 13.58 -20.06 -26.43
N ASN A 13 14.87 -19.70 -26.58
CA ASN A 13 15.77 -19.45 -25.46
C ASN A 13 16.75 -18.32 -25.81
N THR A 14 16.23 -17.10 -25.88
CA THR A 14 16.98 -15.83 -25.84
C THR A 14 16.09 -14.77 -25.19
N PRO A 15 16.68 -13.77 -24.52
CA PRO A 15 17.31 -13.80 -23.20
C PRO A 15 16.29 -13.49 -22.07
N THR A 16 16.55 -14.00 -20.86
CA THR A 16 15.85 -13.58 -19.63
C THR A 16 16.06 -12.08 -19.38
N ALA A 17 15.19 -11.26 -19.93
CA ALA A 17 14.89 -9.93 -19.43
C ALA A 17 13.67 -10.08 -18.51
N GLU A 18 13.90 -10.40 -17.24
CA GLU A 18 12.84 -10.26 -16.25
C GLU A 18 12.58 -8.76 -16.04
N PRO A 19 11.35 -8.29 -16.28
CA PRO A 19 11.00 -6.89 -16.08
C PRO A 19 11.03 -6.58 -14.58
N SER A 20 11.77 -5.53 -14.22
CA SER A 20 11.43 -4.72 -13.06
C SER A 20 9.98 -4.27 -13.21
N GLY A 21 9.08 -4.96 -12.54
CA GLY A 21 7.64 -4.81 -12.70
C GLY A 21 6.95 -5.10 -11.39
N SER A 22 6.99 -4.11 -10.51
CA SER A 22 6.21 -4.03 -9.27
C SER A 22 4.74 -4.33 -9.51
N ALA A 23 4.31 -5.58 -9.26
CA ALA A 23 2.91 -5.93 -9.13
C ALA A 23 2.62 -6.19 -7.64
N PRO A 24 1.62 -5.51 -7.03
CA PRO A 24 1.31 -5.67 -5.61
C PRO A 24 0.53 -6.97 -5.44
N THR A 25 1.24 -8.08 -5.21
CA THR A 25 0.60 -9.29 -4.71
C THR A 25 -0.01 -8.96 -3.35
N ASN A 26 -1.34 -9.10 -3.29
CA ASN A 26 -2.16 -9.11 -2.09
C ASN A 26 -1.68 -10.22 -1.14
N THR A 27 -0.54 -10.02 -0.48
CA THR A 27 -0.07 -10.90 0.57
C THR A 27 -0.40 -10.24 1.89
N ASN A 28 -1.59 -10.56 2.38
CA ASN A 28 -2.10 -10.34 3.73
C ASN A 28 -1.30 -11.13 4.80
N GLN A 29 -0.01 -11.33 4.57
CA GLN A 29 0.91 -11.84 5.58
C GLN A 29 1.90 -10.71 5.88
N VAL A 30 1.49 -9.87 6.83
CA VAL A 30 2.37 -8.89 7.45
C VAL A 30 3.43 -9.68 8.21
N ARG A 31 4.51 -10.03 7.52
CA ARG A 31 5.74 -10.47 8.16
C ARG A 31 6.11 -9.36 9.15
N PRO A 32 6.33 -9.63 10.46
CA PRO A 32 6.55 -8.61 11.50
C PRO A 32 7.84 -7.76 11.37
N GLY A 33 8.35 -7.61 10.16
CA GLY A 33 9.52 -6.81 9.79
C GLY A 33 9.37 -6.35 8.33
N GLY A 34 8.23 -5.75 8.00
CA GLY A 34 8.03 -5.13 6.69
C GLY A 34 9.02 -3.99 6.45
N ALA A 35 9.30 -3.68 5.19
CA ALA A 35 10.24 -2.62 4.79
C ALA A 35 10.09 -1.34 5.65
N PRO A 36 11.18 -0.62 6.00
CA PRO A 36 11.15 0.51 6.92
C PRO A 36 10.05 1.55 6.62
N ALA A 37 9.74 1.77 5.34
CA ALA A 37 8.65 2.64 4.90
C ALA A 37 7.27 2.19 5.40
N ARG A 38 6.96 0.88 5.38
CA ARG A 38 5.67 0.35 5.86
C ARG A 38 5.51 0.53 7.37
N VAL A 39 6.59 0.30 8.14
CA VAL A 39 6.56 0.50 9.60
C VAL A 39 6.25 1.97 9.89
N TYR A 40 7.00 2.87 9.27
CA TYR A 40 6.76 4.31 9.40
C TYR A 40 5.32 4.70 9.04
N MET A 41 4.78 4.17 7.93
CA MET A 41 3.40 4.46 7.54
C MET A 41 2.40 3.92 8.55
N ASN A 42 2.57 2.68 9.00
CA ASN A 42 1.68 2.03 9.96
C ASN A 42 1.66 2.76 11.31
N GLU A 43 2.78 3.34 11.73
CA GLU A 43 2.90 4.06 13.01
C GLU A 43 2.41 5.50 12.91
N LYS A 44 2.67 6.19 11.80
CA LYS A 44 2.44 7.64 11.69
C LYS A 44 1.13 8.02 11.03
N ILE A 45 0.68 7.30 9.99
CA ILE A 45 -0.43 7.75 9.14
C ILE A 45 -1.63 6.80 9.14
N VAL A 46 -1.39 5.48 9.15
CA VAL A 46 -2.45 4.48 9.04
C VAL A 46 -3.52 4.57 10.14
N PRO A 47 -3.21 4.76 11.44
CA PRO A 47 -4.26 4.85 12.46
C PRO A 47 -5.21 6.01 12.20
N TYR A 48 -4.70 7.17 11.78
CA TYR A 48 -5.50 8.36 11.49
C TYR A 48 -6.28 8.23 10.19
N LEU A 49 -5.70 7.59 9.17
CA LEU A 49 -6.41 7.28 7.93
C LEU A 49 -7.62 6.39 8.18
N LEU A 50 -7.46 5.33 8.99
CA LEU A 50 -8.56 4.42 9.33
C LEU A 50 -9.66 5.14 10.12
N GLU A 51 -9.28 6.01 11.06
CA GLU A 51 -10.23 6.79 11.85
C GLU A 51 -11.05 7.75 10.98
N GLY A 52 -10.39 8.48 10.07
CA GLY A 52 -11.05 9.37 9.13
C GLY A 52 -11.96 8.61 8.15
N MET A 53 -11.49 7.50 7.60
CA MET A 53 -12.27 6.65 6.70
C MET A 53 -13.55 6.11 7.36
N LYS A 54 -13.52 5.80 8.66
CA LYS A 54 -14.71 5.39 9.41
C LYS A 54 -15.77 6.50 9.46
N GLY A 55 -15.36 7.75 9.65
CA GLY A 55 -16.26 8.91 9.60
C GLY A 55 -16.89 9.09 8.22
N ILE A 56 -16.07 9.03 7.17
CA ILE A 56 -16.54 9.12 5.78
C ILE A 56 -17.52 8.01 5.42
N ALA A 57 -17.25 6.77 5.85
CA ALA A 57 -18.14 5.64 5.59
C ALA A 57 -19.53 5.79 6.23
N LYS A 58 -19.61 6.50 7.37
CA LYS A 58 -20.86 6.74 8.10
C LYS A 58 -21.64 7.92 7.54
N GLU A 59 -20.99 9.06 7.28
CA GLU A 59 -21.68 10.28 6.87
C GLU A 59 -21.87 10.39 5.35
N GLN A 60 -21.07 9.64 4.56
CA GLN A 60 -21.07 9.68 3.10
C GLN A 60 -21.18 11.11 2.52
N PRO A 61 -20.25 12.02 2.89
CA PRO A 61 -20.30 13.39 2.41
C PRO A 61 -20.12 13.44 0.88
N ALA A 62 -20.67 14.46 0.24
CA ALA A 62 -20.59 14.64 -1.22
C ALA A 62 -19.14 14.71 -1.75
N ASN A 63 -18.19 15.15 -0.92
CA ASN A 63 -16.77 15.25 -1.24
C ASN A 63 -15.91 14.47 -0.21
N PRO A 64 -15.85 13.12 -0.30
CA PRO A 64 -15.22 12.28 0.71
C PRO A 64 -13.71 12.54 0.88
N LEU A 65 -13.00 12.79 -0.23
CA LEU A 65 -11.56 13.09 -0.18
C LEU A 65 -11.26 14.42 0.49
N ARG A 66 -12.11 15.44 0.25
CA ARG A 66 -11.95 16.75 0.88
C ARG A 66 -12.20 16.66 2.39
N ALA A 67 -13.30 16.02 2.79
CA ALA A 67 -13.62 15.82 4.19
C ALA A 67 -12.54 14.99 4.92
N LEU A 68 -11.99 13.96 4.28
CA LEU A 68 -10.88 13.20 4.82
C LEU A 68 -9.61 14.05 4.98
N GLY A 69 -9.29 14.89 4.00
CA GLY A 69 -8.16 15.80 4.07
C GLY A 69 -8.29 16.82 5.21
N GLU A 70 -9.47 17.42 5.36
CA GLU A 70 -9.77 18.33 6.47
C GLU A 70 -9.66 17.62 7.83
N PHE A 71 -10.15 16.39 7.93
CA PHE A 71 -9.98 15.56 9.14
C PHE A 71 -8.51 15.30 9.47
N LEU A 72 -7.68 14.94 8.47
CA LEU A 72 -6.26 14.65 8.69
C LEU A 72 -5.48 15.89 9.13
N ILE A 73 -5.78 17.07 8.57
CA ILE A 73 -5.16 18.34 9.01
C ILE A 73 -5.54 18.64 10.45
N GLN A 74 -6.84 18.53 10.78
CA GLN A 74 -7.31 18.75 12.14
C GLN A 74 -6.66 17.79 13.14
N LYS A 75 -6.53 16.51 12.76
CA LYS A 75 -5.90 15.48 13.59
C LYS A 75 -4.39 15.72 13.74
N SER A 76 -3.69 16.18 12.70
CA SER A 76 -2.27 16.55 12.78
C SER A 76 -2.05 17.60 13.86
N ASN A 77 -2.88 18.65 13.89
CA ASN A 77 -2.80 19.71 14.89
C ASN A 77 -3.04 19.20 16.33
N ASP A 78 -3.97 18.25 16.51
CA ASP A 78 -4.24 17.63 17.83
C ASP A 78 -3.08 16.76 18.30
N VAL A 79 -2.49 15.98 17.37
CA VAL A 79 -1.40 15.03 17.66
C VAL A 79 -0.07 15.76 17.87
N GLU A 80 0.25 16.74 17.02
CA GLU A 80 1.45 17.58 17.19
C GLU A 80 1.31 18.55 18.37
N GLY A 81 0.09 18.97 18.70
CA GLY A 81 -0.23 19.76 19.89
C GLY A 81 -0.21 18.98 21.20
N ARG A 82 -0.23 17.64 21.14
CA ARG A 82 -0.01 16.77 22.28
C ARG A 82 1.50 16.53 22.40
N PRO A 83 2.22 17.21 23.31
CA PRO A 83 3.60 16.82 23.59
C PRO A 83 3.61 15.33 23.97
N PRO A 84 4.64 14.56 23.61
CA PRO A 84 4.77 13.18 24.06
C PRO A 84 4.76 13.20 25.59
N SER A 85 3.62 12.89 26.17
CA SER A 85 3.51 12.64 27.59
C SER A 85 4.41 11.43 27.89
N SER A 86 5.30 11.61 28.88
CA SER A 86 6.31 10.70 29.42
C SER A 86 7.51 10.38 28.51
N ALA A 87 8.77 10.76 28.77
CA ALA A 87 9.41 11.39 29.93
C ALA A 87 9.02 10.79 31.30
N ASP A 88 9.10 9.46 31.41
CA ASP A 88 9.17 8.64 32.64
C ASP A 88 9.46 7.22 32.10
N GLN A 89 10.55 6.49 32.36
CA GLN A 89 11.49 6.41 33.48
C GLN A 89 12.77 5.73 32.98
#